data_AF-A0A954TMQ0-F1
#
_entry.id   AF-A0A954TMQ0-F1
#
_cell.length_a   1.000
_cell.length_b   1.000
_cell.length_c   1.000
_cell.angle_alpha   90.00
_cell.angle_beta   90.00
_cell.angle_gamma   90.00
#
_symmetry.space_group_name_H-M   'P 1'
#
loop_
_entity.id
_entity.type
_entity.pdbx_description
1 polymer ?
#
loop_
_entity_poly.entity_id
_entity_poly.type
_entity_poly.pdbx_seq_one_letter_code
_entity_poly.pdbx_strand_id
1 'polypeptide(L)'
;MNDTPASDSPTSSSNFSTTNSSAQTGGTASHAIQCTPVRGWFDRRAFMKLERELYVGDPNWVAPLWSERKQLCGFGSHPFYNDAESEAFIARKNGRVVGRVVAIINHAHNRHYNEKRGFFGFFECIDDVDVSRSLFDAAVKWLGQNGMTDVRGPVNPSLNYEIGLLVEGFDSPPTFLITYNHEYYGRLVEASGFEQVQDVYCYEANMDDLATIDPKLQFVIDEATRRFKVKCRPINPKRFDEDVNSFLKIYNESLQRTWGYVPMSHAELVHQSKQLKLLIVPELTSIAEIDGEPVGAGFGLLDFNQILKTMNGHLLPFGWLKLLRGKKKIDRLRLVSTNVLPKYQSWGLGLVTLARILPDAIDYGIHTGEFSWVLESNRLSRGTIERGGARRAKTQRIYDRKI
;
A
#
# COMPACT_ATOMS: atom_id res chain seq x y z
N MET A 1 -36.01 17.05 94.06
CA MET A 1 -36.01 18.49 93.75
C MET A 1 -35.49 18.63 92.34
N ASN A 2 -36.25 18.78 91.25
CA ASN A 2 -37.66 19.05 90.92
C ASN A 2 -37.86 18.43 89.51
N ASP A 3 -39.00 18.16 88.90
CA ASP A 3 -40.41 17.95 89.24
C ASP A 3 -40.96 17.12 88.06
N THR A 4 -41.90 16.22 88.34
CA THR A 4 -42.78 15.46 87.41
C THR A 4 -43.79 16.42 86.71
N PRO A 5 -44.80 16.04 85.88
CA PRO A 5 -45.22 14.73 85.31
C PRO A 5 -45.85 14.74 83.87
N ALA A 6 -46.29 13.54 83.43
CA ALA A 6 -47.50 13.21 82.63
C ALA A 6 -47.60 13.69 81.15
N SER A 7 -48.31 13.05 80.20
CA SER A 7 -49.12 11.82 80.08
C SER A 7 -49.41 11.57 78.58
N ASP A 8 -50.01 10.42 78.28
CA ASP A 8 -50.89 10.11 77.14
C ASP A 8 -50.32 9.44 75.88
N SER A 9 -50.52 8.12 75.85
CA SER A 9 -50.74 7.24 74.70
C SER A 9 -52.09 7.55 74.00
N PRO A 10 -52.31 7.27 72.69
CA PRO A 10 -52.62 5.89 72.28
C PRO A 10 -52.21 5.46 70.84
N THR A 11 -52.00 4.15 70.71
CA THR A 11 -52.25 3.23 69.57
C THR A 11 -52.43 3.80 68.14
N SER A 12 -51.59 3.36 67.20
CA SER A 12 -52.11 2.66 66.01
C SER A 12 -51.03 1.79 65.34
N SER A 13 -51.48 0.59 65.00
CA SER A 13 -50.82 -0.47 64.26
C SER A 13 -50.63 -0.13 62.77
N SER A 14 -49.49 -0.47 62.19
CA SER A 14 -49.43 -1.14 60.87
C SER A 14 -47.99 -1.54 60.46
N ASN A 15 -47.78 -2.85 60.50
CA ASN A 15 -47.13 -3.71 59.49
C ASN A 15 -45.95 -3.20 58.64
N PHE A 16 -44.85 -3.94 58.79
CA PHE A 16 -44.00 -4.52 57.73
C PHE A 16 -43.59 -3.64 56.55
N SER A 17 -42.29 -3.33 56.47
CA SER A 17 -41.47 -3.88 55.37
C SER A 17 -39.98 -3.74 55.68
N THR A 18 -39.32 -4.88 55.72
CA THR A 18 -37.86 -5.06 55.65
C THR A 18 -37.31 -4.35 54.41
N THR A 19 -36.56 -3.28 54.61
CA THR A 19 -35.75 -2.66 53.56
C THR A 19 -34.51 -3.53 53.32
N ASN A 20 -34.60 -4.37 52.29
CA ASN A 20 -33.43 -4.95 51.64
C ASN A 20 -32.57 -3.81 51.09
N SER A 21 -31.40 -3.62 51.68
CA SER A 21 -30.31 -2.84 51.10
C SER A 21 -29.77 -3.62 49.90
N SER A 22 -30.32 -3.37 48.72
CA SER A 22 -29.69 -3.74 47.45
C SER A 22 -28.59 -2.73 47.18
N ALA A 23 -27.37 -3.11 47.54
CA ALA A 23 -26.16 -2.49 47.02
C ALA A 23 -26.26 -2.46 45.49
N GLN A 24 -26.37 -1.24 44.93
CA GLN A 24 -26.14 -0.99 43.52
C GLN A 24 -24.67 -1.34 43.24
N THR A 25 -24.44 -2.55 42.76
CA THR A 25 -23.23 -2.89 42.02
C THR A 25 -23.26 -2.07 40.74
N GLY A 26 -22.63 -0.90 40.77
CA GLY A 26 -22.24 -0.18 39.56
C GLY A 26 -21.33 -1.09 38.75
N GLY A 27 -21.93 -1.81 37.79
CA GLY A 27 -21.19 -2.58 36.81
C GLY A 27 -20.28 -1.63 36.06
N THR A 28 -18.97 -1.79 36.23
CA THR A 28 -17.97 -1.23 35.32
C THR A 28 -18.37 -1.65 33.93
N ALA A 29 -18.86 -0.71 33.11
CA ALA A 29 -19.10 -0.96 31.70
C ALA A 29 -17.77 -1.44 31.12
N SER A 30 -17.72 -2.72 30.80
CA SER A 30 -16.54 -3.35 30.20
C SER A 30 -16.11 -2.52 29.00
N HIS A 31 -14.86 -2.06 29.01
CA HIS A 31 -14.18 -1.44 27.86
C HIS A 31 -13.91 -2.46 26.74
N ALA A 32 -14.85 -3.36 26.49
CA ALA A 32 -14.72 -4.44 25.54
C ALA A 32 -14.53 -3.88 24.13
N ILE A 33 -13.45 -4.34 23.49
CA ILE A 33 -13.24 -4.12 22.08
C ILE A 33 -14.15 -5.08 21.34
N GLN A 34 -15.01 -4.54 20.48
CA GLN A 34 -15.89 -5.32 19.63
C GLN A 34 -15.38 -5.26 18.19
N CYS A 35 -14.87 -6.38 17.70
CA CYS A 35 -14.53 -6.55 16.29
C CYS A 35 -15.69 -7.19 15.53
N THR A 36 -16.15 -6.53 14.47
CA THR A 36 -17.27 -7.01 13.64
C THR A 36 -16.92 -6.93 12.16
N PRO A 37 -17.42 -7.86 11.33
CA PRO A 37 -17.38 -7.69 9.88
C PRO A 37 -18.07 -6.39 9.45
N VAL A 38 -17.57 -5.77 8.38
CA VAL A 38 -18.15 -4.57 7.78
C VAL A 38 -19.43 -4.94 7.05
N ARG A 39 -20.56 -4.38 7.47
CA ARG A 39 -21.87 -4.66 6.86
C ARG A 39 -22.58 -3.37 6.46
N GLY A 40 -23.08 -3.35 5.23
CA GLY A 40 -23.85 -2.24 4.70
C GLY A 40 -23.07 -0.92 4.53
N TRP A 41 -23.81 0.16 4.29
CA TRP A 41 -23.24 1.45 3.91
C TRP A 41 -22.53 2.17 5.07
N PHE A 42 -23.11 2.12 6.27
CA PHE A 42 -22.58 2.85 7.44
C PHE A 42 -21.20 2.33 7.86
N ASP A 43 -21.03 1.00 7.94
CA ASP A 43 -19.73 0.42 8.29
C ASP A 43 -18.68 0.71 7.22
N ARG A 44 -19.02 0.60 5.93
CA ARG A 44 -18.09 0.94 4.84
C ARG A 44 -17.64 2.40 4.93
N ARG A 45 -18.56 3.32 5.24
CA ARG A 45 -18.21 4.73 5.44
C ARG A 45 -17.29 4.91 6.65
N ALA A 46 -17.57 4.24 7.77
CA ALA A 46 -16.73 4.28 8.97
C ALA A 46 -15.33 3.72 8.70
N PHE A 47 -15.24 2.57 8.01
CA PHE A 47 -13.99 1.94 7.60
C PHE A 47 -13.11 2.90 6.80
N MET A 48 -13.68 3.56 5.79
CA MET A 48 -12.94 4.51 4.95
C MET A 48 -12.55 5.78 5.71
N LYS A 49 -13.43 6.27 6.60
CA LYS A 49 -13.21 7.50 7.37
C LYS A 49 -12.07 7.35 8.38
N LEU A 50 -11.91 6.18 8.99
CA LEU A 50 -10.95 5.94 10.08
C LEU A 50 -9.52 6.33 9.69
N GLU A 51 -9.05 5.96 8.49
CA GLU A 51 -7.71 6.30 8.01
C GLU A 51 -7.44 7.79 8.12
N ARG A 52 -8.33 8.61 7.56
CA ARG A 52 -8.19 10.07 7.63
C ARG A 52 -8.20 10.59 9.07
N GLU A 53 -8.97 9.97 9.96
CA GLU A 53 -9.02 10.38 11.37
C GLU A 53 -7.73 10.07 12.12
N LEU A 54 -7.05 8.98 11.77
CA LEU A 54 -5.80 8.57 12.41
C LEU A 54 -4.61 9.44 11.99
N TYR A 55 -4.59 9.97 10.76
CA TYR A 55 -3.49 10.80 10.24
C TYR A 55 -3.74 12.32 10.37
N VAL A 56 -4.73 12.73 11.18
CA VAL A 56 -4.95 14.16 11.44
C VAL A 56 -3.69 14.76 12.07
N GLY A 57 -3.12 15.78 11.42
CA GLY A 57 -1.95 16.50 11.91
C GLY A 57 -0.60 15.90 11.48
N ASP A 58 -0.60 14.74 10.80
CA ASP A 58 0.61 14.17 10.23
C ASP A 58 1.00 14.94 8.95
N PRO A 59 2.18 15.60 8.91
CA PRO A 59 2.60 16.36 7.75
C PRO A 59 3.04 15.49 6.58
N ASN A 60 3.35 14.22 6.79
CA ASN A 60 3.88 13.29 5.79
C ASN A 60 2.80 12.41 5.17
N TRP A 61 1.67 12.23 5.85
CA TRP A 61 0.55 11.50 5.27
C TRP A 61 -0.07 12.21 4.06
N VAL A 62 -0.39 11.43 3.04
CA VAL A 62 -1.07 11.89 1.82
C VAL A 62 -2.32 11.06 1.62
N ALA A 63 -3.47 11.74 1.57
CA ALA A 63 -4.75 11.07 1.38
C ALA A 63 -4.79 10.34 0.03
N PRO A 64 -5.20 9.05 0.01
CA PRO A 64 -5.35 8.31 -1.25
C PRO A 64 -6.55 8.85 -2.03
N LEU A 65 -6.66 8.49 -3.31
CA LEU A 65 -7.90 8.68 -4.05
C LEU A 65 -8.99 7.79 -3.45
N TRP A 66 -9.96 8.39 -2.75
CA TRP A 66 -10.97 7.63 -2.01
C TRP A 66 -11.82 6.73 -2.89
N SER A 67 -12.04 7.11 -4.16
CA SER A 67 -12.76 6.29 -5.14
C SER A 67 -12.00 5.00 -5.46
N GLU A 68 -10.68 5.09 -5.59
CA GLU A 68 -9.80 3.95 -5.88
C GLU A 68 -9.63 3.08 -4.64
N ARG A 69 -9.33 3.69 -3.48
CA ARG A 69 -9.23 2.97 -2.20
C ARG A 69 -10.52 2.19 -1.90
N LYS A 70 -11.70 2.76 -2.19
CA LYS A 70 -12.99 2.06 -2.04
C LYS A 70 -13.10 0.81 -2.93
N GLN A 71 -12.65 0.89 -4.18
CA GLN A 71 -12.64 -0.25 -5.11
C GLN A 71 -11.67 -1.32 -4.64
N LEU A 72 -10.46 -0.92 -4.22
CA LEU A 72 -9.41 -1.82 -3.73
C LEU A 72 -9.72 -2.47 -2.37
N CYS A 73 -10.60 -1.89 -1.55
CA CYS A 73 -11.13 -2.52 -0.34
C CYS A 73 -12.29 -3.50 -0.60
N GLY A 74 -12.69 -3.73 -1.87
CA GLY A 74 -13.82 -4.59 -2.22
C GLY A 74 -15.20 -3.94 -2.03
N PHE A 75 -15.26 -2.62 -1.82
CA PHE A 75 -16.53 -1.89 -1.66
C PHE A 75 -17.04 -1.28 -2.98
N GLY A 76 -16.38 -1.57 -4.09
CA GLY A 76 -16.75 -1.21 -5.45
C GLY A 76 -16.27 -2.26 -6.45
N SER A 77 -16.67 -2.11 -7.72
CA SER A 77 -16.22 -3.02 -8.78
C SER A 77 -14.73 -2.82 -9.04
N HIS A 78 -13.97 -3.91 -9.02
CA HIS A 78 -12.56 -3.93 -9.38
C HIS A 78 -12.19 -5.33 -9.91
N PRO A 79 -11.44 -5.47 -11.03
CA PRO A 79 -11.21 -6.77 -11.66
C PRO A 79 -10.45 -7.79 -10.81
N PHE A 80 -9.64 -7.34 -9.84
CA PHE A 80 -8.98 -8.23 -8.86
C PHE A 80 -9.97 -9.18 -8.18
N TYR A 81 -11.16 -8.69 -7.82
CA TYR A 81 -12.19 -9.47 -7.13
C TYR A 81 -13.01 -10.39 -8.04
N ASN A 82 -12.67 -10.48 -9.34
CA ASN A 82 -13.21 -11.53 -10.20
C ASN A 82 -12.65 -12.92 -9.82
N ASP A 83 -11.51 -12.95 -9.14
CA ASP A 83 -10.78 -14.16 -8.75
C ASP A 83 -10.13 -13.99 -7.36
N ALA A 84 -10.76 -13.20 -6.50
CA ALA A 84 -10.35 -12.99 -5.13
C ALA A 84 -11.57 -12.77 -4.23
N GLU A 85 -11.45 -13.19 -2.98
CA GLU A 85 -12.45 -12.97 -1.94
C GLU A 85 -11.89 -12.06 -0.86
N SER A 86 -12.75 -11.33 -0.17
CA SER A 86 -12.30 -10.53 0.98
C SER A 86 -13.40 -10.33 2.00
N GLU A 87 -12.97 -10.13 3.24
CA GLU A 87 -13.81 -9.74 4.36
C GLU A 87 -13.15 -8.60 5.11
N ALA A 88 -13.87 -7.48 5.22
CA ALA A 88 -13.39 -6.32 5.94
C ALA A 88 -13.91 -6.34 7.38
N PHE A 89 -13.09 -5.93 8.33
CA PHE A 89 -13.41 -5.87 9.74
C PHE A 89 -13.17 -4.47 10.29
N ILE A 90 -13.96 -4.10 11.30
CA ILE A 90 -13.79 -2.88 12.10
C ILE A 90 -13.84 -3.23 13.59
N ALA A 91 -12.94 -2.61 14.35
CA ALA A 91 -12.91 -2.70 15.80
C ALA A 91 -13.52 -1.43 16.41
N ARG A 92 -14.40 -1.62 17.39
CA ARG A 92 -15.03 -0.55 18.15
C ARG A 92 -14.63 -0.61 19.62
N LYS A 93 -14.26 0.54 20.18
CA LYS A 93 -14.01 0.74 21.62
C LYS A 93 -14.89 1.90 22.09
N ASN A 94 -15.75 1.65 23.08
CA ASN A 94 -16.75 2.62 23.57
C ASN A 94 -17.62 3.20 22.43
N GLY A 95 -18.07 2.35 21.51
CA GLY A 95 -18.91 2.74 20.36
C GLY A 95 -18.20 3.47 19.22
N ARG A 96 -16.93 3.87 19.40
CA ARG A 96 -16.13 4.52 18.35
C ARG A 96 -15.32 3.50 17.57
N VAL A 97 -15.26 3.66 16.25
CA VAL A 97 -14.36 2.86 15.40
C VAL A 97 -12.93 3.29 15.68
N VAL A 98 -12.08 2.34 16.04
CA VAL A 98 -10.68 2.57 16.46
C VAL A 98 -9.68 1.71 15.70
N GLY A 99 -10.17 0.84 14.82
CA GLY A 99 -9.32 -0.03 14.02
C GLY A 99 -10.07 -0.67 12.86
N ARG A 100 -9.34 -1.09 11.83
CA ARG A 100 -9.86 -1.74 10.63
C ARG A 100 -8.81 -2.66 10.01
N VAL A 101 -9.25 -3.70 9.29
CA VAL A 101 -8.39 -4.57 8.47
C VAL A 101 -9.24 -5.23 7.38
N VAL A 102 -8.63 -5.62 6.26
CA VAL A 102 -9.25 -6.51 5.26
C VAL A 102 -8.48 -7.82 5.23
N ALA A 103 -9.19 -8.93 5.41
CA ALA A 103 -8.71 -10.27 5.11
C ALA A 103 -9.01 -10.60 3.64
N ILE A 104 -8.05 -11.17 2.92
CA ILE A 104 -8.10 -11.33 1.46
C ILE A 104 -7.66 -12.75 1.10
N ILE A 105 -8.36 -13.39 0.17
CA ILE A 105 -7.94 -14.64 -0.47
C ILE A 105 -7.69 -14.32 -1.95
N ASN A 106 -6.44 -14.43 -2.38
CA ASN A 106 -6.06 -14.25 -3.77
C ASN A 106 -5.91 -15.65 -4.42
N HIS A 107 -6.93 -16.07 -5.17
CA HIS A 107 -6.95 -17.41 -5.76
C HIS A 107 -5.88 -17.57 -6.84
N ALA A 108 -5.55 -16.50 -7.59
CA ALA A 108 -4.45 -16.51 -8.54
C ALA A 108 -3.10 -16.78 -7.88
N HIS A 109 -2.83 -16.18 -6.71
CA HIS A 109 -1.62 -16.45 -5.93
C HIS A 109 -1.56 -17.91 -5.48
N ASN A 110 -2.63 -18.40 -4.86
CA ASN A 110 -2.71 -19.76 -4.35
C ASN A 110 -2.54 -20.80 -5.45
N ARG A 111 -3.13 -20.60 -6.63
CA ARG A 111 -2.90 -21.48 -7.79
C ARG A 111 -1.48 -21.40 -8.34
N HIS A 112 -0.88 -20.21 -8.37
CA HIS A 112 0.48 -20.01 -8.89
C HIS A 112 1.55 -20.67 -8.02
N TYR A 113 1.43 -20.52 -6.70
CA TYR A 113 2.40 -21.06 -5.73
C TYR A 113 2.00 -22.43 -5.17
N ASN A 114 0.82 -22.95 -5.54
CA ASN A 114 0.24 -24.19 -4.99
C ASN A 114 0.20 -24.18 -3.46
N GLU A 115 -0.40 -23.13 -2.90
CA GLU A 115 -0.47 -22.92 -1.45
C GLU A 115 -1.87 -22.52 -0.98
N LYS A 116 -2.05 -22.45 0.34
CA LYS A 116 -3.29 -22.06 1.00
C LYS A 116 -3.04 -20.81 1.83
N ARG A 117 -2.68 -19.72 1.17
CA ARG A 117 -2.32 -18.47 1.83
C ARG A 117 -3.44 -17.44 1.73
N GLY A 118 -3.81 -16.94 2.90
CA GLY A 118 -4.57 -15.71 3.07
C GLY A 118 -3.67 -14.49 3.09
N PHE A 119 -4.27 -13.32 2.97
CA PHE A 119 -3.59 -12.05 3.03
C PHE A 119 -4.32 -11.08 3.95
N PHE A 120 -3.59 -10.10 4.49
CA PHE A 120 -4.21 -8.94 5.14
C PHE A 120 -3.76 -7.65 4.47
N GLY A 121 -4.63 -6.64 4.50
CA GLY A 121 -4.39 -5.32 3.93
C GLY A 121 -5.23 -4.24 4.59
N PHE A 122 -4.96 -2.99 4.23
CA PHE A 122 -5.68 -1.79 4.68
C PHE A 122 -5.81 -1.69 6.21
N PHE A 123 -4.84 -2.26 6.92
CA PHE A 123 -4.79 -2.26 8.36
C PHE A 123 -4.55 -0.84 8.87
N GLU A 124 -5.43 -0.38 9.76
CA GLU A 124 -5.24 0.88 10.49
C GLU A 124 -5.79 0.70 11.90
N CYS A 125 -5.12 1.23 12.92
CA CYS A 125 -5.71 1.33 14.25
C CYS A 125 -5.00 2.37 15.12
N ILE A 126 -5.63 2.74 16.23
CA ILE A 126 -4.97 3.47 17.31
C ILE A 126 -3.82 2.64 17.90
N ASP A 127 -2.89 3.29 18.61
CA ASP A 127 -1.75 2.62 19.26
C ASP A 127 -2.19 1.76 20.47
N ASP A 128 -2.85 0.63 20.19
CA ASP A 128 -3.45 -0.27 21.17
C ASP A 128 -3.33 -1.72 20.68
N VAL A 129 -2.55 -2.53 21.40
CA VAL A 129 -2.27 -3.93 21.08
C VAL A 129 -3.53 -4.80 21.15
N ASP A 130 -4.47 -4.48 22.04
CA ASP A 130 -5.70 -5.27 22.15
C ASP A 130 -6.60 -5.02 20.93
N VAL A 131 -6.57 -3.80 20.37
CA VAL A 131 -7.28 -3.47 19.13
C VAL A 131 -6.67 -4.20 17.94
N SER A 132 -5.33 -4.18 17.81
CA SER A 132 -4.66 -4.87 16.70
C SER A 132 -4.89 -6.37 16.75
N ARG A 133 -4.73 -7.01 17.92
CA ARG A 133 -5.01 -8.44 18.12
C ARG A 133 -6.45 -8.80 17.76
N SER A 134 -7.42 -8.02 18.25
CA SER A 134 -8.84 -8.26 17.95
C SER A 134 -9.16 -8.22 16.45
N LEU A 135 -8.51 -7.34 15.69
CA LEU A 135 -8.63 -7.26 14.24
C LEU A 135 -7.97 -8.46 13.54
N PHE A 136 -6.71 -8.76 13.89
CA PHE A 136 -5.97 -9.85 13.26
C PHE A 136 -6.58 -11.21 13.58
N ASP A 137 -7.06 -11.45 14.79
CA ASP A 137 -7.72 -12.71 15.15
C ASP A 137 -9.03 -12.89 14.38
N ALA A 138 -9.80 -11.82 14.14
CA ALA A 138 -10.99 -11.87 13.30
C ALA A 138 -10.64 -12.20 11.83
N ALA A 139 -9.60 -11.55 11.30
CA ALA A 139 -9.10 -11.81 9.94
C ALA A 139 -8.60 -13.25 9.78
N VAL A 140 -7.71 -13.70 10.68
CA VAL A 140 -7.14 -15.05 10.72
C VAL A 140 -8.23 -16.11 10.85
N LYS A 141 -9.22 -15.88 11.73
CA LYS A 141 -10.36 -16.79 11.89
C LYS A 141 -11.14 -16.95 10.58
N TRP A 142 -11.45 -15.83 9.90
CA TRP A 142 -12.16 -15.88 8.62
C TRP A 142 -11.33 -16.60 7.54
N LEU A 143 -10.03 -16.32 7.46
CA LEU A 143 -9.14 -17.01 6.53
C LEU A 143 -9.07 -18.52 6.79
N GLY A 144 -8.94 -18.94 8.05
CA GLY A 144 -8.93 -20.34 8.44
C GLY A 144 -10.24 -21.06 8.15
N GLN A 145 -11.39 -20.39 8.37
CA GLN A 145 -12.71 -20.91 7.99
C GLN A 145 -12.86 -21.13 6.47
N ASN A 146 -12.11 -20.37 5.67
CA ASN A 146 -12.05 -20.50 4.21
C ASN A 146 -10.84 -21.35 3.75
N GLY A 147 -10.25 -22.13 4.65
CA GLY A 147 -9.27 -23.16 4.31
C GLY A 147 -7.84 -22.67 4.10
N MET A 148 -7.52 -21.43 4.49
CA MET A 148 -6.15 -20.93 4.48
C MET A 148 -5.37 -21.45 5.70
N THR A 149 -4.06 -21.65 5.56
CA THR A 149 -3.15 -22.14 6.60
C THR A 149 -2.15 -21.09 7.09
N ASP A 150 -1.98 -20.03 6.30
CA ASP A 150 -1.00 -18.98 6.48
C ASP A 150 -1.63 -17.64 6.11
N VAL A 151 -1.13 -16.55 6.70
CA VAL A 151 -1.52 -15.19 6.34
C VAL A 151 -0.30 -14.32 6.09
N ARG A 152 -0.32 -13.54 4.99
CA ARG A 152 0.75 -12.61 4.60
C ARG A 152 0.25 -11.18 4.48
N GLY A 153 1.04 -10.19 4.88
CA GLY A 153 0.72 -8.79 4.61
C GLY A 153 1.65 -7.78 5.29
N PRO A 154 1.36 -6.48 5.15
CA PRO A 154 0.20 -5.95 4.45
C PRO A 154 0.35 -5.96 2.91
N VAL A 155 -0.75 -6.23 2.20
CA VAL A 155 -0.90 -6.05 0.74
C VAL A 155 -2.26 -5.40 0.43
N ASN A 156 -2.29 -4.38 -0.42
CA ASN A 156 -3.47 -3.52 -0.61
C ASN A 156 -3.98 -3.51 -2.07
N PRO A 157 -4.63 -4.56 -2.59
CA PRO A 157 -4.97 -5.84 -1.95
C PRO A 157 -4.05 -7.02 -2.34
N SER A 158 -3.05 -6.80 -3.19
CA SER A 158 -2.16 -7.87 -3.66
C SER A 158 -0.75 -7.36 -3.93
N LEU A 159 0.17 -8.27 -4.22
CA LEU A 159 1.57 -7.94 -4.48
C LEU A 159 1.81 -7.17 -5.80
N ASN A 160 0.76 -6.99 -6.62
CA ASN A 160 0.77 -6.14 -7.81
C ASN A 160 0.28 -4.70 -7.53
N TYR A 161 -0.15 -4.39 -6.30
CA TYR A 161 -0.59 -3.06 -5.87
C TYR A 161 0.34 -2.54 -4.77
N GLU A 162 -0.12 -1.65 -3.89
CA GLU A 162 0.65 -1.15 -2.74
C GLU A 162 0.94 -2.28 -1.72
N ILE A 163 2.20 -2.42 -1.31
CA ILE A 163 2.64 -3.48 -0.38
C ILE A 163 3.52 -2.94 0.74
N GLY A 164 3.56 -3.72 1.82
CA GLY A 164 4.50 -3.53 2.92
C GLY A 164 4.10 -2.40 3.86
N LEU A 165 4.53 -2.53 5.10
CA LEU A 165 4.39 -1.55 6.15
C LEU A 165 5.68 -0.72 6.21
N LEU A 166 5.60 0.61 6.18
CA LEU A 166 6.76 1.47 6.43
C LEU A 166 7.31 1.15 7.83
N VAL A 167 8.61 0.83 7.90
CA VAL A 167 9.35 0.54 9.15
C VAL A 167 10.60 1.42 9.32
N GLU A 168 11.08 2.06 8.26
CA GLU A 168 12.17 3.05 8.30
C GLU A 168 11.86 4.20 7.33
N GLY A 169 12.20 5.44 7.70
CA GLY A 169 12.05 6.64 6.85
C GLY A 169 10.71 7.37 7.02
N PHE A 170 10.26 7.57 8.26
CA PHE A 170 9.02 8.30 8.62
C PHE A 170 9.14 9.83 8.55
N ASP A 171 10.34 10.35 8.27
CA ASP A 171 10.71 11.77 8.25
C ASP A 171 10.24 12.52 7.00
N SER A 172 9.68 11.81 6.01
CA SER A 172 9.24 12.37 4.74
C SER A 172 7.96 11.69 4.20
N PRO A 173 7.17 12.38 3.35
CA PRO A 173 6.02 11.77 2.70
C PRO A 173 6.38 10.53 1.87
N PRO A 174 5.45 9.59 1.63
CA PRO A 174 5.66 8.53 0.66
C PRO A 174 5.63 9.10 -0.77
N THR A 175 6.44 8.53 -1.65
CA THR A 175 6.29 8.75 -3.09
C THR A 175 5.03 8.06 -3.60
N PHE A 176 4.48 8.52 -4.73
CA PHE A 176 3.27 7.99 -5.32
C PHE A 176 3.25 6.46 -5.44
N LEU A 177 2.13 5.84 -5.03
CA LEU A 177 1.92 4.38 -4.95
C LEU A 177 2.86 3.64 -3.99
N ILE A 178 3.42 4.33 -2.98
CA ILE A 178 4.14 3.74 -1.84
C ILE A 178 3.29 3.89 -0.58
N THR A 179 3.27 2.85 0.25
CA THR A 179 2.53 2.87 1.52
C THR A 179 3.15 3.82 2.54
N TYR A 180 2.30 4.36 3.41
CA TYR A 180 2.71 5.12 4.58
C TYR A 180 1.79 4.76 5.73
N ASN A 181 2.37 4.64 6.92
CA ASN A 181 1.65 4.33 8.14
C ASN A 181 2.30 5.00 9.35
N HIS A 182 1.61 4.97 10.49
CA HIS A 182 2.20 5.35 11.76
C HIS A 182 3.34 4.41 12.17
N GLU A 183 4.36 4.97 12.82
CA GLU A 183 5.57 4.24 13.25
C GLU A 183 5.27 3.05 14.17
N TYR A 184 4.26 3.18 15.03
CA TYR A 184 3.92 2.13 15.99
C TYR A 184 3.29 0.88 15.35
N TYR A 185 2.91 0.90 14.06
CA TYR A 185 2.21 -0.23 13.43
C TYR A 185 3.05 -1.50 13.38
N GLY A 186 4.37 -1.40 13.21
CA GLY A 186 5.25 -2.57 13.15
C GLY A 186 5.15 -3.41 14.42
N ARG A 187 5.26 -2.73 15.57
CA ARG A 187 5.08 -3.32 16.90
C ARG A 187 3.70 -3.98 17.08
N LEU A 188 2.64 -3.38 16.54
CA LEU A 188 1.28 -3.93 16.64
C LEU A 188 1.08 -5.20 15.82
N VAL A 189 1.69 -5.25 14.63
CA VAL A 189 1.70 -6.44 13.75
C VAL A 189 2.49 -7.56 14.42
N GLU A 190 3.70 -7.29 14.89
CA GLU A 190 4.57 -8.24 15.59
C GLU A 190 3.92 -8.77 16.89
N ALA A 191 3.30 -7.90 17.70
CA ALA A 191 2.58 -8.28 18.91
C ALA A 191 1.35 -9.19 18.65
N SER A 192 0.95 -9.31 17.39
CA SER A 192 -0.13 -10.18 16.91
C SER A 192 0.39 -11.48 16.29
N GLY A 193 1.67 -11.83 16.51
CA GLY A 193 2.28 -13.11 16.12
C GLY A 193 2.76 -13.17 14.67
N PHE A 194 2.95 -12.02 14.04
CA PHE A 194 3.51 -11.92 12.70
C PHE A 194 5.02 -11.72 12.74
N GLU A 195 5.73 -12.37 11.83
CA GLU A 195 7.18 -12.30 11.70
C GLU A 195 7.54 -11.73 10.32
N GLN A 196 8.66 -10.99 10.23
CA GLN A 196 9.15 -10.50 8.95
C GLN A 196 9.35 -11.65 7.97
N VAL A 197 8.86 -11.49 6.74
CA VAL A 197 9.18 -12.40 5.62
C VAL A 197 9.98 -11.74 4.51
N GLN A 198 9.80 -10.45 4.28
CA GLN A 198 10.47 -9.74 3.20
C GLN A 198 10.48 -8.23 3.44
N ASP A 199 11.65 -7.62 3.31
CA ASP A 199 11.77 -6.16 3.16
C ASP A 199 11.83 -5.75 1.68
N VAL A 200 11.23 -4.60 1.39
CA VAL A 200 11.33 -3.88 0.12
C VAL A 200 11.84 -2.48 0.40
N TYR A 201 12.72 -2.00 -0.46
CA TYR A 201 13.42 -0.74 -0.29
C TYR A 201 12.98 0.29 -1.32
N CYS A 202 12.92 1.55 -0.88
CA CYS A 202 12.91 2.72 -1.75
C CYS A 202 14.29 3.38 -1.68
N TYR A 203 14.93 3.51 -2.85
CA TYR A 203 16.17 4.27 -2.99
C TYR A 203 15.85 5.64 -3.60
N GLU A 204 16.54 6.68 -3.16
CA GLU A 204 16.43 8.03 -3.72
C GLU A 204 17.79 8.54 -4.18
N ALA A 205 17.81 9.29 -5.27
CA ALA A 205 18.98 10.00 -5.76
C ALA A 205 18.58 11.38 -6.28
N ASN A 206 19.46 12.36 -6.14
CA ASN A 206 19.31 13.61 -6.86
C ASN A 206 19.68 13.40 -8.33
N MET A 207 19.03 14.13 -9.23
CA MET A 207 19.32 14.02 -10.66
C MET A 207 20.76 14.46 -10.99
N ASP A 208 21.35 15.38 -10.22
CA ASP A 208 22.75 15.78 -10.37
C ASP A 208 23.72 14.61 -10.08
N ASP A 209 23.44 13.82 -9.03
CA ASP A 209 24.23 12.64 -8.67
C ASP A 209 24.11 11.57 -9.78
N LEU A 210 22.89 11.38 -10.31
CA LEU A 210 22.62 10.45 -11.41
C LEU A 210 23.23 10.89 -12.74
N ALA A 211 23.38 12.19 -12.98
CA ALA A 211 24.01 12.75 -14.18
C ALA A 211 25.51 12.46 -14.22
N THR A 212 26.16 12.37 -13.05
CA THR A 212 27.55 11.90 -12.91
C THR A 212 27.61 10.37 -12.87
N ILE A 213 27.21 9.72 -13.97
CA ILE A 213 27.17 8.25 -14.07
C ILE A 213 28.56 7.65 -13.79
N ASP A 214 28.61 6.63 -12.91
CA ASP A 214 29.82 5.83 -12.65
C ASP A 214 30.40 5.31 -13.99
N PRO A 215 31.71 5.49 -14.27
CA PRO A 215 32.31 5.11 -15.55
C PRO A 215 32.08 3.65 -15.95
N LYS A 216 31.92 2.73 -14.99
CA LYS A 216 31.60 1.33 -15.27
C LYS A 216 30.16 1.17 -15.74
N LEU A 217 29.22 1.92 -15.16
CA LEU A 217 27.83 1.92 -15.62
C LEU A 217 27.75 2.50 -17.04
N GLN A 218 28.46 3.59 -17.32
CA GLN A 218 28.53 4.15 -18.67
C GLN A 218 29.11 3.16 -19.67
N PHE A 219 30.21 2.47 -19.34
CA PHE A 219 30.79 1.42 -20.18
C PHE A 219 29.78 0.30 -20.47
N VAL A 220 29.02 -0.15 -19.47
CA VAL A 220 27.98 -1.18 -19.66
C VAL A 220 26.88 -0.69 -20.60
N ILE A 221 26.43 0.56 -20.46
CA ILE A 221 25.43 1.18 -21.34
C ILE A 221 25.93 1.21 -22.78
N ASP A 222 27.16 1.70 -23.00
CA ASP A 222 27.75 1.85 -24.33
C ASP A 222 27.94 0.49 -25.01
N GLU A 223 28.49 -0.49 -24.28
CA GLU A 223 28.73 -1.83 -24.80
C GLU A 223 27.42 -2.57 -25.11
N ALA A 224 26.42 -2.48 -24.23
CA ALA A 224 25.11 -3.07 -24.46
C ALA A 224 24.43 -2.45 -25.70
N THR A 225 24.46 -1.13 -25.81
CA THR A 225 23.90 -0.38 -26.94
C THR A 225 24.58 -0.79 -28.24
N ARG A 226 25.92 -0.84 -28.26
CA ARG A 226 26.73 -1.21 -29.43
C ARG A 226 26.50 -2.66 -29.84
N ARG A 227 26.56 -3.59 -28.88
CA ARG A 227 26.49 -5.05 -29.13
C ARG A 227 25.14 -5.47 -29.71
N PHE A 228 24.06 -4.95 -29.14
CA PHE A 228 22.70 -5.33 -29.52
C PHE A 228 22.05 -4.35 -30.50
N LYS A 229 22.75 -3.27 -30.87
CA LYS A 229 22.21 -2.17 -31.70
C LYS A 229 20.85 -1.68 -31.18
N VAL A 230 20.74 -1.61 -29.85
CA VAL A 230 19.48 -1.29 -29.15
C VAL A 230 19.05 0.12 -29.51
N LYS A 231 17.76 0.28 -29.79
CA LYS A 231 17.12 1.59 -29.92
C LYS A 231 16.17 1.77 -28.76
N CYS A 232 16.29 2.89 -28.06
CA CYS A 232 15.34 3.27 -27.02
C CYS A 232 14.45 4.39 -27.50
N ARG A 233 13.15 4.27 -27.26
CA ARG A 233 12.14 5.29 -27.60
C ARG A 233 11.11 5.43 -26.46
N PRO A 234 10.46 6.59 -26.32
CA PRO A 234 9.32 6.71 -25.42
C PRO A 234 8.12 5.88 -25.93
N ILE A 235 7.15 5.66 -25.04
CA ILE A 235 5.81 5.21 -25.46
C ILE A 235 5.23 6.23 -26.44
N ASN A 236 4.59 5.74 -27.50
CA ASN A 236 3.96 6.57 -28.50
C ASN A 236 2.44 6.68 -28.22
N PRO A 237 1.93 7.90 -27.91
CA PRO A 237 0.50 8.10 -27.63
C PRO A 237 -0.45 7.65 -28.74
N LYS A 238 0.00 7.64 -30.01
CA LYS A 238 -0.82 7.21 -31.15
C LYS A 238 -1.02 5.70 -31.22
N ARG A 239 -0.13 4.92 -30.59
CA ARG A 239 -0.19 3.46 -30.49
C ARG A 239 -0.09 2.99 -29.04
N PHE A 240 -0.70 3.76 -28.15
CA PHE A 240 -0.59 3.56 -26.71
C PHE A 240 -0.95 2.13 -26.29
N ASP A 241 -2.02 1.57 -26.85
CA ASP A 241 -2.46 0.22 -26.49
C ASP A 241 -1.46 -0.87 -26.94
N GLU A 242 -0.80 -0.68 -28.10
CA GLU A 242 0.27 -1.59 -28.59
C GLU A 242 1.51 -1.54 -27.68
N ASP A 243 1.94 -0.34 -27.31
CA ASP A 243 3.11 -0.14 -26.46
C ASP A 243 2.85 -0.63 -25.02
N VAL A 244 1.65 -0.41 -24.50
CA VAL A 244 1.23 -0.95 -23.20
C VAL A 244 1.20 -2.48 -23.25
N ASN A 245 0.63 -3.09 -24.28
CA ASN A 245 0.65 -4.55 -24.41
C ASN A 245 2.07 -5.11 -24.46
N SER A 246 2.98 -4.41 -25.16
CA SER A 246 4.41 -4.78 -25.21
C SER A 246 5.07 -4.67 -23.84
N PHE A 247 4.84 -3.58 -23.11
CA PHE A 247 5.30 -3.40 -21.73
C PHE A 247 4.79 -4.53 -20.83
N LEU A 248 3.50 -4.86 -20.91
CA LEU A 248 2.87 -5.89 -20.09
C LEU A 248 3.41 -7.29 -20.38
N LYS A 249 3.70 -7.60 -21.65
CA LYS A 249 4.39 -8.83 -22.03
C LYS A 249 5.77 -8.90 -21.38
N ILE A 250 6.57 -7.84 -21.50
CA ILE A 250 7.90 -7.75 -20.90
C ILE A 250 7.82 -7.86 -19.38
N TYR A 251 6.89 -7.16 -18.73
CA TYR A 251 6.63 -7.23 -17.29
C TYR A 251 6.34 -8.68 -16.86
N ASN A 252 5.39 -9.34 -17.52
CA ASN A 252 4.97 -10.69 -17.13
C ASN A 252 6.06 -11.76 -17.34
N GLU A 253 6.86 -11.63 -18.39
CA GLU A 253 7.97 -12.56 -18.68
C GLU A 253 9.20 -12.29 -17.80
N SER A 254 9.47 -11.02 -17.49
CA SER A 254 10.66 -10.63 -16.71
C SER A 254 10.54 -10.92 -15.21
N LEU A 255 9.32 -10.87 -14.65
CA LEU A 255 9.09 -10.96 -13.22
C LEU A 255 8.76 -12.36 -12.69
N GLN A 256 8.73 -13.39 -13.54
CA GLN A 256 8.40 -14.77 -13.11
C GLN A 256 9.26 -15.31 -11.97
N ARG A 257 10.48 -14.79 -11.80
CA ARG A 257 11.42 -15.18 -10.74
C ARG A 257 11.45 -14.22 -9.55
N THR A 258 10.65 -13.16 -9.61
CA THR A 258 10.56 -12.14 -8.57
C THR A 258 9.73 -12.69 -7.41
N TRP A 259 10.23 -12.55 -6.18
CA TRP A 259 9.51 -13.01 -5.00
C TRP A 259 8.10 -12.41 -4.96
N GLY A 260 7.10 -13.25 -4.72
CA GLY A 260 5.73 -12.80 -4.56
C GLY A 260 5.01 -12.40 -5.86
N TYR A 261 5.67 -12.48 -7.00
CA TYR A 261 5.06 -12.19 -8.30
C TYR A 261 3.88 -13.13 -8.58
N VAL A 262 2.79 -12.56 -9.08
CA VAL A 262 1.63 -13.29 -9.60
C VAL A 262 1.22 -12.60 -10.91
N PRO A 263 1.07 -13.33 -12.02
CA PRO A 263 0.59 -12.74 -13.26
C PRO A 263 -0.76 -12.05 -13.06
N MET A 264 -0.87 -10.79 -13.46
CA MET A 264 -2.15 -10.07 -13.45
C MET A 264 -3.09 -10.63 -14.51
N SER A 265 -4.39 -10.66 -14.20
CA SER A 265 -5.40 -11.00 -15.19
C SER A 265 -5.49 -9.91 -16.27
N HIS A 266 -5.91 -10.26 -17.50
CA HIS A 266 -6.08 -9.29 -18.58
C HIS A 266 -7.03 -8.13 -18.18
N ALA A 267 -8.07 -8.43 -17.41
CA ALA A 267 -9.02 -7.42 -16.94
C ALA A 267 -8.38 -6.43 -15.96
N GLU A 268 -7.53 -6.89 -15.02
CA GLU A 268 -6.75 -6.02 -14.14
C GLU A 268 -5.78 -5.15 -14.94
N LEU A 269 -5.09 -5.73 -15.92
CA LEU A 269 -4.15 -5.01 -16.77
C LEU A 269 -4.83 -3.87 -17.53
N VAL A 270 -5.97 -4.15 -18.18
CA VAL A 270 -6.74 -3.13 -18.91
C VAL A 270 -7.24 -2.04 -17.95
N HIS A 271 -7.67 -2.41 -16.75
CA HIS A 271 -8.14 -1.46 -15.74
C HIS A 271 -7.03 -0.51 -15.28
N GLN A 272 -5.87 -1.05 -14.88
CA GLN A 272 -4.73 -0.24 -14.46
C GLN A 272 -4.19 0.62 -15.61
N SER A 273 -4.11 0.07 -16.82
CA SER A 273 -3.65 0.82 -18.00
C SER A 273 -4.50 2.05 -18.28
N LYS A 274 -5.83 1.95 -18.13
CA LYS A 274 -6.76 3.09 -18.29
C LYS A 274 -6.52 4.18 -17.24
N GLN A 275 -6.25 3.80 -15.99
CA GLN A 275 -5.97 4.74 -14.92
C GLN A 275 -4.61 5.43 -15.14
N LEU A 276 -3.59 4.65 -15.46
CA LEU A 276 -2.24 5.15 -15.73
C LEU A 276 -2.18 6.03 -16.98
N LYS A 277 -3.02 5.80 -18.01
CA LYS A 277 -3.03 6.58 -19.26
C LYS A 277 -3.09 8.10 -19.05
N LEU A 278 -3.77 8.56 -18.00
CA LEU A 278 -3.86 10.00 -17.67
C LEU A 278 -2.63 10.54 -16.93
N LEU A 279 -1.87 9.65 -16.29
CA LEU A 279 -0.72 9.94 -15.44
C LEU A 279 0.62 9.79 -16.19
N ILE A 280 0.64 9.01 -17.26
CA ILE A 280 1.82 8.73 -18.07
C ILE A 280 2.29 10.00 -18.79
N VAL A 281 3.58 10.26 -18.65
CA VAL A 281 4.33 11.24 -19.44
C VAL A 281 5.23 10.44 -20.39
N PRO A 282 4.94 10.40 -21.71
CA PRO A 282 5.70 9.62 -22.67
C PRO A 282 7.21 9.79 -22.58
N GLU A 283 7.67 11.03 -22.40
CA GLU A 283 9.08 11.41 -22.27
C GLU A 283 9.76 10.77 -21.05
N LEU A 284 9.00 10.36 -20.02
CA LEU A 284 9.51 9.69 -18.82
C LEU A 284 9.41 8.16 -18.89
N THR A 285 9.24 7.61 -20.09
CA THR A 285 9.19 6.18 -20.35
C THR A 285 10.26 5.76 -21.36
N SER A 286 10.57 4.47 -21.43
CA SER A 286 11.47 3.94 -22.44
C SER A 286 11.07 2.53 -22.85
N ILE A 287 11.09 2.25 -24.14
CA ILE A 287 11.00 0.92 -24.73
C ILE A 287 12.33 0.67 -25.44
N ALA A 288 13.05 -0.37 -25.03
CA ALA A 288 14.25 -0.84 -25.68
C ALA A 288 13.88 -1.89 -26.74
N GLU A 289 14.29 -1.63 -27.98
CA GLU A 289 14.01 -2.48 -29.14
C GLU A 289 15.31 -3.04 -29.72
N ILE A 290 15.29 -4.32 -30.08
CA ILE A 290 16.33 -5.00 -30.87
C ILE A 290 15.66 -5.50 -32.15
N ASP A 291 16.18 -5.10 -33.31
CA ASP A 291 15.61 -5.46 -34.62
C ASP A 291 14.11 -5.11 -34.77
N GLY A 292 13.65 -4.07 -34.07
CA GLY A 292 12.26 -3.61 -34.08
C GLY A 292 11.34 -4.30 -33.05
N GLU A 293 11.84 -5.30 -32.33
CA GLU A 293 11.09 -6.03 -31.31
C GLU A 293 11.34 -5.44 -29.91
N PRO A 294 10.30 -5.10 -29.13
CA PRO A 294 10.44 -4.68 -27.74
C PRO A 294 11.04 -5.79 -26.85
N VAL A 295 12.19 -5.51 -26.25
CA VAL A 295 12.92 -6.46 -25.38
C VAL A 295 13.10 -5.97 -23.94
N GLY A 296 12.87 -4.68 -23.70
CA GLY A 296 12.95 -4.08 -22.38
C GLY A 296 12.12 -2.82 -22.27
N ALA A 297 11.77 -2.43 -21.05
CA ALA A 297 11.01 -1.23 -20.79
C ALA A 297 11.42 -0.58 -19.46
N GLY A 298 11.50 0.75 -19.47
CA GLY A 298 11.62 1.60 -18.29
C GLY A 298 10.35 2.42 -18.12
N PHE A 299 9.82 2.46 -16.90
CA PHE A 299 8.59 3.17 -16.58
C PHE A 299 8.79 4.14 -15.42
N GLY A 300 8.92 5.43 -15.77
CA GLY A 300 8.91 6.53 -14.82
C GLY A 300 7.49 7.08 -14.62
N LEU A 301 7.11 7.30 -13.37
CA LEU A 301 5.83 7.85 -12.97
C LEU A 301 6.04 9.04 -12.04
N LEU A 302 5.42 10.16 -12.36
CA LEU A 302 5.51 11.37 -11.53
C LEU A 302 4.96 11.11 -10.12
N ASP A 303 5.57 11.75 -9.13
CA ASP A 303 5.06 11.73 -7.77
C ASP A 303 3.80 12.59 -7.61
N PHE A 304 2.65 12.05 -7.99
CA PHE A 304 1.36 12.73 -7.86
C PHE A 304 0.95 13.01 -6.41
N ASN A 305 1.63 12.44 -5.41
CA ASN A 305 1.37 12.75 -4.01
C ASN A 305 1.59 14.24 -3.70
N GLN A 306 2.51 14.91 -4.40
CA GLN A 306 2.74 16.35 -4.28
C GLN A 306 1.49 17.18 -4.59
N ILE A 307 0.63 16.69 -5.50
CA ILE A 307 -0.65 17.34 -5.83
C ILE A 307 -1.76 16.80 -4.91
N LEU A 308 -1.85 15.49 -4.71
CA LEU A 308 -2.92 14.84 -3.94
C LEU A 308 -3.01 15.35 -2.50
N LYS A 309 -1.86 15.70 -1.91
CA LYS A 309 -1.78 16.32 -0.57
C LYS A 309 -2.63 17.59 -0.45
N THR A 310 -2.79 18.35 -1.54
CA THR A 310 -3.61 19.58 -1.58
C THR A 310 -5.10 19.32 -1.85
N MET A 311 -5.48 18.07 -2.14
CA MET A 311 -6.81 17.69 -2.63
C MET A 311 -7.59 16.80 -1.66
N ASN A 312 -6.97 16.35 -0.57
CA ASN A 312 -7.58 15.49 0.44
C ASN A 312 -8.27 14.24 -0.17
N GLY A 313 -7.70 13.68 -1.25
CA GLY A 313 -8.17 12.44 -1.88
C GLY A 313 -9.39 12.55 -2.79
N HIS A 314 -9.88 13.76 -3.12
CA HIS A 314 -11.07 13.95 -3.95
C HIS A 314 -10.75 14.38 -5.39
N LEU A 315 -11.13 13.56 -6.37
CA LEU A 315 -10.91 13.83 -7.80
C LEU A 315 -12.00 14.70 -8.44
N LEU A 316 -13.24 14.61 -7.96
CA LEU A 316 -14.39 15.33 -8.51
C LEU A 316 -14.88 16.41 -7.53
N PRO A 317 -15.47 17.52 -8.02
CA PRO A 317 -15.67 17.83 -9.45
C PRO A 317 -14.43 18.43 -10.16
N PHE A 318 -13.46 19.02 -9.44
CA PHE A 318 -12.34 19.78 -10.03
C PHE A 318 -10.94 19.24 -9.72
N GLY A 319 -10.83 18.14 -8.99
CA GLY A 319 -9.55 17.54 -8.60
C GLY A 319 -8.73 17.02 -9.79
N TRP A 320 -9.38 16.38 -10.77
CA TRP A 320 -8.72 15.92 -12.01
C TRP A 320 -8.05 17.08 -12.77
N LEU A 321 -8.66 18.26 -12.75
CA LEU A 321 -8.10 19.45 -13.39
C LEU A 321 -6.86 19.96 -12.65
N LYS A 322 -6.85 19.85 -11.30
CA LYS A 322 -5.66 20.14 -10.49
C LYS A 322 -4.52 19.17 -10.80
N LEU A 323 -4.80 17.87 -10.93
CA LEU A 323 -3.79 16.87 -11.33
C LEU A 323 -3.20 17.19 -12.71
N LEU A 324 -4.04 17.41 -13.72
CA LEU A 324 -3.56 17.66 -15.09
C LEU A 324 -2.79 18.97 -15.23
N ARG A 325 -3.20 20.03 -14.52
CA ARG A 325 -2.51 21.34 -14.54
C ARG A 325 -1.27 21.35 -13.66
N GLY A 326 -1.27 20.60 -12.57
CA GLY A 326 -0.18 20.55 -11.59
C GLY A 326 0.98 19.66 -12.00
N LYS A 327 0.79 18.69 -12.92
CA LYS A 327 1.81 17.69 -13.27
C LYS A 327 3.17 18.27 -13.67
N LYS A 328 3.18 19.43 -14.34
CA LYS A 328 4.41 20.13 -14.77
C LYS A 328 5.20 20.78 -13.63
N LYS A 329 4.64 20.81 -12.43
CA LYS A 329 5.30 21.31 -11.21
C LYS A 329 5.85 20.19 -10.34
N ILE A 330 5.61 18.92 -10.71
CA ILE A 330 6.13 17.78 -9.98
C ILE A 330 7.61 17.66 -10.30
N ASP A 331 8.43 17.64 -9.27
CA ASP A 331 9.89 17.57 -9.34
C ASP A 331 10.47 16.22 -8.87
N ARG A 332 9.62 15.24 -8.58
CA ARG A 332 10.01 13.89 -8.17
C ARG A 332 9.46 12.84 -9.13
N LEU A 333 10.31 11.92 -9.54
CA LEU A 333 10.00 10.82 -10.46
C LEU A 333 10.23 9.48 -9.75
N ARG A 334 9.22 8.62 -9.75
CA ARG A 334 9.37 7.23 -9.33
C ARG A 334 9.64 6.34 -10.54
N LEU A 335 10.76 5.64 -10.54
CA LEU A 335 11.08 4.59 -11.49
C LEU A 335 10.42 3.30 -11.01
N VAL A 336 9.16 3.11 -11.43
CA VAL A 336 8.29 2.00 -10.99
C VAL A 336 8.79 0.66 -11.49
N SER A 337 9.34 0.61 -12.71
CA SER A 337 9.90 -0.64 -13.24
C SER A 337 10.99 -0.39 -14.27
N THR A 338 11.95 -1.32 -14.29
CA THR A 338 12.97 -1.44 -15.33
C THR A 338 13.08 -2.93 -15.66
N ASN A 339 12.26 -3.35 -16.60
CA ASN A 339 12.05 -4.76 -16.92
C ASN A 339 12.68 -5.08 -18.26
N VAL A 340 13.34 -6.24 -18.32
CA VAL A 340 13.99 -6.74 -19.54
C VAL A 340 13.65 -8.22 -19.66
N LEU A 341 13.40 -8.68 -20.88
CA LEU A 341 13.15 -10.09 -21.14
C LEU A 341 14.29 -10.96 -20.60
N PRO A 342 14.02 -12.16 -20.03
CA PRO A 342 15.03 -12.99 -19.37
C PRO A 342 16.30 -13.22 -20.18
N LYS A 343 16.18 -13.37 -21.50
CA LYS A 343 17.31 -13.52 -22.44
C LYS A 343 18.33 -12.37 -22.38
N TYR A 344 17.90 -11.17 -21.99
CA TYR A 344 18.71 -9.95 -22.02
C TYR A 344 18.99 -9.32 -20.64
N GLN A 345 18.49 -9.90 -19.54
CA GLN A 345 18.56 -9.28 -18.19
C GLN A 345 19.99 -8.99 -17.71
N SER A 346 20.96 -9.86 -18.02
CA SER A 346 22.36 -9.71 -17.59
C SER A 346 23.22 -8.86 -18.52
N TRP A 347 22.64 -8.27 -19.56
CA TRP A 347 23.37 -7.52 -20.58
C TRP A 347 23.34 -6.00 -20.39
N GLY A 348 22.78 -5.50 -19.28
CA GLY A 348 22.73 -4.08 -18.98
C GLY A 348 21.64 -3.29 -19.71
N LEU A 349 20.71 -3.94 -20.42
CA LEU A 349 19.63 -3.23 -21.13
C LEU A 349 18.71 -2.42 -20.21
N GLY A 350 18.59 -2.80 -18.94
CA GLY A 350 17.87 -2.00 -17.96
C GLY A 350 18.55 -0.66 -17.67
N LEU A 351 19.88 -0.60 -17.73
CA LEU A 351 20.61 0.67 -17.63
C LEU A 351 20.41 1.51 -18.89
N VAL A 352 20.36 0.87 -20.08
CA VAL A 352 20.10 1.57 -21.34
C VAL A 352 18.72 2.26 -21.33
N THR A 353 17.68 1.59 -20.81
CA THR A 353 16.35 2.21 -20.69
C THR A 353 16.34 3.39 -19.72
N LEU A 354 17.05 3.28 -18.58
CA LEU A 354 17.17 4.38 -17.61
C LEU A 354 17.97 5.55 -18.18
N ALA A 355 19.09 5.29 -18.85
CA ALA A 355 19.93 6.31 -19.48
C ALA A 355 19.18 7.14 -20.52
N ARG A 356 18.21 6.52 -21.23
CA ARG A 356 17.31 7.23 -22.15
C ARG A 356 16.36 8.19 -21.44
N ILE A 357 15.86 7.81 -20.26
CA ILE A 357 14.87 8.62 -19.51
C ILE A 357 15.54 9.81 -18.82
N LEU A 358 16.79 9.65 -18.37
CA LEU A 358 17.50 10.64 -17.56
C LEU A 358 17.51 12.07 -18.15
N PRO A 359 17.92 12.32 -19.41
CA PRO A 359 17.93 13.67 -19.96
C PRO A 359 16.52 14.28 -20.04
N ASP A 360 15.53 13.50 -20.48
CA ASP A 360 14.13 13.94 -20.53
C ASP A 360 13.57 14.26 -19.13
N ALA A 361 14.00 13.53 -18.09
CA ALA A 361 13.61 13.79 -16.70
C ALA A 361 14.22 15.10 -16.19
N ILE A 362 15.49 15.37 -16.49
CA ILE A 362 16.15 16.64 -16.15
C ILE A 362 15.45 17.80 -16.86
N ASP A 363 15.21 17.67 -18.17
CA ASP A 363 14.52 18.70 -18.97
C ASP A 363 13.07 18.92 -18.53
N TYR A 364 12.41 17.89 -17.98
CA TYR A 364 11.08 18.03 -17.39
C TYR A 364 11.08 18.84 -16.09
N GLY A 365 12.23 19.01 -15.44
CA GLY A 365 12.37 19.67 -14.14
C GLY A 365 12.32 18.70 -12.96
N ILE A 366 12.67 17.42 -13.15
CA ILE A 366 12.79 16.48 -12.05
C ILE A 366 14.11 16.72 -11.32
N HIS A 367 14.04 16.80 -9.99
CA HIS A 367 15.19 16.94 -9.08
C HIS A 367 15.51 15.65 -8.33
N THR A 368 14.50 14.82 -8.02
CA THR A 368 14.70 13.57 -7.28
C THR A 368 14.14 12.37 -8.04
N GLY A 369 14.97 11.33 -8.22
CA GLY A 369 14.56 10.02 -8.70
C GLY A 369 14.41 9.04 -7.55
N GLU A 370 13.27 8.35 -7.45
CA GLU A 370 13.05 7.23 -6.54
C GLU A 370 13.05 5.90 -7.31
N PHE A 371 13.77 4.89 -6.84
CA PHE A 371 13.75 3.53 -7.36
C PHE A 371 13.04 2.62 -6.34
N SER A 372 11.85 2.13 -6.70
CA SER A 372 11.00 1.37 -5.78
C SER A 372 9.93 0.54 -6.53
N TRP A 373 9.58 -0.66 -6.08
CA TRP A 373 10.15 -1.39 -4.94
C TRP A 373 11.36 -2.22 -5.34
N VAL A 374 12.41 -2.17 -4.53
CA VAL A 374 13.57 -3.03 -4.70
C VAL A 374 13.58 -4.06 -3.57
N LEU A 375 13.28 -5.33 -3.91
CA LEU A 375 13.31 -6.43 -2.96
C LEU A 375 14.68 -6.56 -2.29
N GLU A 376 14.70 -6.89 -1.01
CA GLU A 376 15.95 -7.12 -0.28
C GLU A 376 16.81 -8.24 -0.90
N SER A 377 16.14 -9.24 -1.48
CA SER A 377 16.74 -10.38 -2.18
C SER A 377 17.31 -10.04 -3.56
N ASN A 378 16.93 -8.90 -4.16
CA ASN A 378 17.39 -8.50 -5.48
C ASN A 378 18.76 -7.78 -5.43
N ARG A 379 19.82 -8.56 -5.17
CA ARG A 379 21.20 -8.05 -5.03
C ARG A 379 21.71 -7.34 -6.28
N LEU A 380 21.31 -7.78 -7.47
CA LEU A 380 21.76 -7.18 -8.75
C LEU A 380 21.24 -5.75 -8.89
N SER A 381 19.93 -5.54 -8.73
CA SER A 381 19.35 -4.20 -8.84
C SER A 381 19.85 -3.29 -7.72
N ARG A 382 19.93 -3.78 -6.48
CA ARG A 382 20.48 -3.01 -5.35
C ARG A 382 21.90 -2.50 -5.63
N GLY A 383 22.81 -3.39 -6.00
CA GLY A 383 24.20 -3.00 -6.27
C GLY A 383 24.34 -2.05 -7.46
N THR A 384 23.42 -2.12 -8.44
CA THR A 384 23.38 -1.19 -9.58
C THR A 384 22.90 0.20 -9.15
N ILE A 385 21.82 0.25 -8.36
CA ILE A 385 21.19 1.47 -7.86
C ILE A 385 22.13 2.20 -6.89
N GLU A 386 22.73 1.48 -5.94
CA GLU A 386 23.70 2.03 -4.99
C GLU A 386 24.96 2.56 -5.70
N ARG A 387 25.46 1.85 -6.73
CA ARG A 387 26.58 2.32 -7.56
C ARG A 387 26.21 3.57 -8.36
N GLY A 388 24.96 3.71 -8.75
CA GLY A 388 24.43 4.91 -9.40
C GLY A 388 24.31 6.12 -8.47
N GLY A 389 24.70 6.01 -7.19
CA GLY A 389 24.67 7.11 -6.22
C GLY A 389 23.37 7.21 -5.42
N ALA A 390 22.40 6.34 -5.68
CA ALA A 390 21.14 6.33 -4.94
C ALA A 390 21.34 5.74 -3.53
N ARG A 391 20.63 6.31 -2.56
CA ARG A 391 20.70 5.95 -1.15
C ARG A 391 19.36 5.37 -0.72
N ARG A 392 19.38 4.38 0.17
CA ARG A 392 18.15 3.81 0.73
C ARG A 392 17.47 4.88 1.60
N ALA A 393 16.28 5.29 1.22
CA ALA A 393 15.49 6.33 1.89
C ALA A 393 14.40 5.73 2.79
N LYS A 394 13.74 4.65 2.34
CA LYS A 394 12.66 3.99 3.10
C LYS A 394 12.77 2.48 3.00
N THR A 395 12.26 1.82 4.04
CA THR A 395 12.10 0.36 4.09
C THR A 395 10.64 0.06 4.38
N GLN A 396 9.99 -0.71 3.51
CA GLN A 396 8.69 -1.33 3.81
C GLN A 396 8.86 -2.82 4.07
N ARG A 397 8.10 -3.34 5.03
CA ARG A 397 8.19 -4.71 5.53
C ARG A 397 6.90 -5.47 5.32
N ILE A 398 7.04 -6.71 4.83
CA ILE A 398 5.96 -7.68 4.73
C ILE A 398 6.20 -8.75 5.79
N TYR A 399 5.11 -9.26 6.36
CA TYR A 399 5.10 -10.24 7.42
C TYR A 399 4.28 -11.46 7.06
N ASP A 400 4.63 -12.60 7.65
CA ASP A 400 3.86 -13.84 7.64
C ASP A 400 3.44 -14.24 9.06
N ARG A 401 2.30 -14.94 9.17
CA ARG A 401 1.85 -15.62 10.39
C ARG A 401 1.17 -16.94 10.02
N LYS A 402 1.38 -17.98 10.82
CA LYS A 402 0.59 -19.22 10.75
C LYS A 402 -0.80 -19.01 11.36
N ILE A 403 -1.82 -19.56 10.70
CA ILE A 403 -3.23 -19.49 11.15
C ILE A 403 -3.48 -20.49 12.28
#